data_AF-A0A2H1V4G8-F1
#
_entry.id   AF-A0A2H1V4G8-F1
#
_cell.length_a   1.000
_cell.length_b   1.000
_cell.length_c   1.000
_cell.angle_alpha   90.00
_cell.angle_beta   90.00
_cell.angle_gamma   90.00
#
_symmetry.space_group_name_H-M   'P 1'
#
loop_
_entity.id
_entity.type
_entity.pdbx_description
1 polymer ?
#
loop_
_entity_poly.entity_id
_entity_poly.type
_entity_poly.pdbx_seq_one_letter_code
_entity_poly.pdbx_strand_id
1 'polypeptide(L)'
;EPQPEEAEEPDTEEVEGGSDAETAAREKEARAIASIKEREREVQRALATSLRDRDKEREYHKRDEAVQHFNALLADLVRNPDLSWRDAKKQLKKDHRYSLAELLTKDDKERLFMQHTGALGARRRDKLRALLAERGVTCTAHWRDVRAMLTAE
;
A
#
# COMPACT_ATOMS: atom_id res chain seq x y z
N GLU A 1 -46.45 -3.83 -96.99
CA GLU A 1 -45.38 -4.60 -96.31
C GLU A 1 -44.10 -4.50 -97.13
N PRO A 2 -42.88 -4.58 -96.56
CA PRO A 2 -42.46 -5.04 -95.22
C PRO A 2 -41.57 -3.97 -94.50
N GLN A 3 -40.97 -4.07 -93.32
CA GLN A 3 -41.06 -4.80 -92.03
C GLN A 3 -40.18 -3.98 -91.03
N PRO A 4 -40.29 -4.21 -89.70
CA PRO A 4 -39.97 -3.23 -88.65
C PRO A 4 -38.49 -3.18 -88.27
N GLU A 5 -38.01 -2.03 -87.80
CA GLU A 5 -36.71 -1.91 -87.13
C GLU A 5 -36.84 -2.45 -85.70
N GLU A 6 -36.05 -3.48 -85.40
CA GLU A 6 -35.94 -4.12 -84.09
C GLU A 6 -35.36 -3.12 -83.07
N ALA A 7 -36.07 -2.97 -81.95
CA ALA A 7 -35.55 -2.30 -80.77
C ALA A 7 -34.57 -3.25 -80.06
N GLU A 8 -33.28 -2.92 -80.06
CA GLU A 8 -32.34 -3.51 -79.11
C GLU A 8 -32.64 -2.95 -77.71
N GLU A 9 -33.02 -3.83 -76.78
CA GLU A 9 -32.94 -3.54 -75.36
C GLU A 9 -31.48 -3.62 -74.90
N PRO A 10 -31.00 -2.67 -74.08
CA PRO A 10 -29.67 -2.75 -73.54
C PRO A 10 -29.63 -3.83 -72.45
N ASP A 11 -28.77 -4.81 -72.70
CA ASP A 11 -28.30 -5.85 -71.80
C ASP A 11 -27.95 -5.28 -70.42
N THR A 12 -28.80 -5.59 -69.43
CA THR A 12 -28.52 -5.31 -68.02
C THR A 12 -27.57 -6.40 -67.49
N GLU A 13 -26.29 -6.29 -67.84
CA GLU A 13 -25.22 -7.03 -67.15
C GLU A 13 -25.06 -6.47 -65.72
N GLU A 14 -25.74 -7.13 -64.80
CA GLU A 14 -25.25 -7.57 -63.49
C GLU A 14 -24.28 -6.63 -62.74
N VAL A 15 -24.86 -5.84 -61.83
CA VAL A 15 -24.18 -5.03 -60.80
C VAL A 15 -23.74 -5.88 -59.60
N GLU A 16 -23.47 -7.18 -59.75
CA GLU A 16 -23.19 -8.06 -58.59
C GLU A 16 -21.77 -7.92 -58.03
N GLY A 17 -20.78 -7.56 -58.87
CA GLY A 17 -19.38 -7.42 -58.45
C GLY A 17 -19.06 -6.19 -57.58
N GLY A 18 -19.91 -5.16 -57.61
CA GLY A 18 -19.73 -3.94 -56.81
C GLY A 18 -20.10 -4.13 -55.34
N SER A 19 -21.04 -5.03 -55.04
CA SER A 19 -21.59 -5.21 -53.69
C SER A 19 -20.61 -5.93 -52.75
N ASP A 20 -19.88 -6.93 -53.25
CA ASP A 20 -19.02 -7.79 -52.44
C ASP A 20 -17.66 -7.14 -52.09
N ALA A 21 -17.18 -6.26 -52.97
CA ALA A 21 -16.00 -5.44 -52.70
C ALA A 21 -16.30 -4.32 -51.68
N GLU A 22 -17.50 -3.72 -51.75
CA GLU A 22 -17.93 -2.69 -50.81
C GLU A 22 -18.22 -3.25 -49.41
N THR A 23 -18.80 -4.45 -49.31
CA THR A 23 -18.99 -5.16 -48.04
C THR A 23 -17.66 -5.55 -47.41
N ALA A 24 -16.70 -6.07 -48.19
CA ALA A 24 -15.36 -6.42 -47.70
C ALA A 24 -14.58 -5.18 -47.20
N ALA A 25 -14.70 -4.04 -47.88
CA ALA A 25 -14.10 -2.78 -47.46
C ALA A 25 -14.70 -2.29 -46.13
N ARG A 26 -16.04 -2.29 -46.01
CA ARG A 26 -16.74 -1.97 -44.75
C ARG A 26 -16.37 -2.90 -43.62
N GLU A 27 -16.20 -4.19 -43.88
CA GLU A 27 -15.83 -5.16 -42.84
C GLU A 27 -14.40 -4.93 -42.34
N LYS A 28 -13.46 -4.60 -43.24
CA LYS A 28 -12.08 -4.26 -42.88
C LYS A 28 -12.02 -2.98 -42.04
N GLU A 29 -12.83 -1.98 -42.39
CA GLU A 29 -12.95 -0.73 -41.63
C GLU A 29 -13.62 -0.96 -40.27
N ALA A 30 -14.67 -1.77 -40.20
CA ALA A 30 -15.33 -2.16 -38.96
C ALA A 30 -14.40 -2.93 -38.02
N ARG A 31 -13.57 -3.85 -38.54
CA ARG A 31 -12.54 -4.54 -37.75
C ARG A 31 -11.46 -3.58 -37.26
N ALA A 32 -11.05 -2.60 -38.07
CA ALA A 32 -10.08 -1.58 -37.67
C ALA A 32 -10.63 -0.67 -36.55
N ILE A 33 -11.88 -0.21 -36.69
CA ILE A 33 -12.57 0.57 -35.66
C ILE A 33 -12.75 -0.25 -34.37
N ALA A 34 -13.15 -1.52 -34.48
CA ALA A 34 -13.27 -2.41 -33.33
C ALA A 34 -11.92 -2.63 -32.62
N SER A 35 -10.83 -2.78 -33.38
CA SER A 35 -9.48 -2.92 -32.83
C SER A 35 -9.02 -1.66 -32.09
N ILE A 36 -9.25 -0.47 -32.67
CA ILE A 36 -8.92 0.81 -32.03
C ILE A 36 -9.73 0.97 -30.74
N LYS A 37 -11.04 0.70 -30.79
CA LYS A 37 -11.94 0.81 -29.64
C LYS A 37 -11.54 -0.13 -28.50
N GLU A 38 -11.15 -1.37 -28.82
CA GLU A 38 -10.71 -2.33 -27.80
C GLU A 38 -9.39 -1.88 -27.14
N ARG A 39 -8.45 -1.39 -27.94
CA ARG A 39 -7.18 -0.84 -27.43
C ARG A 39 -7.40 0.38 -26.54
N GLU A 40 -8.28 1.30 -26.94
CA GLU A 40 -8.65 2.45 -26.10
C GLU A 40 -9.27 2.00 -24.78
N ARG A 41 -10.12 0.97 -24.82
CA ARG A 41 -10.72 0.39 -23.62
C ARG A 41 -9.68 -0.26 -22.70
N GLU A 42 -8.65 -0.91 -23.25
CA GLU A 42 -7.53 -1.44 -22.48
C GLU A 42 -6.68 -0.34 -21.84
N VAL A 43 -6.36 0.71 -22.59
CA VAL A 43 -5.63 1.88 -22.07
C VAL A 43 -6.42 2.54 -20.94
N GLN A 44 -7.73 2.72 -21.10
CA GLN A 44 -8.58 3.27 -20.04
C GLN A 44 -8.61 2.38 -18.79
N ARG A 45 -8.70 1.05 -18.97
CA ARG A 45 -8.61 0.10 -17.84
C ARG A 45 -7.26 0.21 -17.12
N ALA A 46 -6.15 0.21 -17.86
CA ALA A 46 -4.81 0.31 -17.30
C ALA A 46 -4.60 1.63 -16.56
N LEU A 47 -5.05 2.75 -17.13
CA LEU A 47 -5.00 4.06 -16.50
C LEU A 47 -5.84 4.10 -15.21
N ALA A 48 -7.06 3.57 -15.24
CA ALA A 48 -7.93 3.52 -14.05
C ALA A 48 -7.29 2.70 -12.91
N THR A 49 -6.65 1.57 -13.23
CA THR A 49 -5.90 0.78 -12.25
C THR A 49 -4.70 1.55 -11.71
N SER A 50 -3.88 2.13 -12.58
CA SER A 50 -2.69 2.91 -12.19
C SER A 50 -3.04 4.08 -11.28
N LEU A 51 -4.13 4.81 -11.57
CA LEU A 51 -4.60 5.91 -10.73
C LEU A 51 -5.02 5.40 -9.34
N ARG A 52 -5.79 4.30 -9.27
CA ARG A 52 -6.21 3.71 -8.00
C ARG A 52 -5.02 3.24 -7.17
N ASP A 53 -4.04 2.62 -7.80
CA ASP A 53 -2.87 2.12 -7.08
C ASP A 53 -1.99 3.26 -6.58
N ARG A 54 -1.82 4.32 -7.37
CA ARG A 54 -1.14 5.55 -6.94
C ARG A 54 -1.85 6.20 -5.75
N ASP A 55 -3.18 6.26 -5.76
CA ASP A 55 -3.93 6.87 -4.67
C ASP A 55 -3.83 6.03 -3.39
N LYS A 56 -3.89 4.69 -3.50
CA LYS A 56 -3.60 3.80 -2.37
C LYS A 56 -2.21 4.04 -1.81
N GLU A 57 -1.19 4.07 -2.67
CA GLU A 57 0.21 4.26 -2.26
C GLU A 57 0.40 5.58 -1.50
N ARG A 58 -0.22 6.66 -1.98
CA ARG A 58 -0.23 7.95 -1.27
C ARG A 58 -0.83 7.86 0.12
N GLU A 59 -1.97 7.17 0.27
CA GLU A 59 -2.60 6.99 1.59
C GLU A 59 -1.76 6.10 2.51
N TYR A 60 -1.11 5.06 1.97
CA TYR A 60 -0.17 4.23 2.71
C TYR A 60 1.02 5.04 3.22
N HIS A 61 1.63 5.88 2.37
CA HIS A 61 2.75 6.73 2.76
C HIS A 61 2.37 7.70 3.89
N LYS A 62 1.23 8.38 3.79
CA LYS A 62 0.74 9.26 4.87
C LYS A 62 0.55 8.51 6.19
N ARG A 63 0.04 7.28 6.13
CA ARG A 63 -0.12 6.44 7.32
C ARG A 63 1.22 5.99 7.88
N ASP A 64 2.17 5.62 7.02
CA ASP A 64 3.50 5.22 7.45
C ASP A 64 4.25 6.39 8.10
N GLU A 65 4.18 7.59 7.52
CA GLU A 65 4.71 8.83 8.12
C GLU A 65 4.11 9.08 9.52
N ALA A 66 2.79 8.92 9.68
CA ALA A 66 2.14 9.04 10.98
C ALA A 66 2.65 7.99 11.99
N VAL A 67 2.90 6.75 11.56
CA VAL A 67 3.54 5.69 12.38
C VAL A 67 4.96 6.08 12.77
N GLN A 68 5.76 6.57 11.83
CA GLN A 68 7.15 6.99 12.07
C GLN A 68 7.21 8.15 13.08
N HIS A 69 6.38 9.18 12.91
CA HIS A 69 6.29 10.30 13.85
C HIS A 69 5.89 9.85 15.25
N PHE A 70 4.91 8.94 15.35
CA PHE A 70 4.48 8.43 16.65
C PHE A 70 5.57 7.58 17.31
N ASN A 71 6.27 6.73 16.55
CA ASN A 71 7.39 5.94 17.07
C ASN A 71 8.56 6.81 17.54
N ALA A 72 8.89 7.89 16.83
CA ALA A 72 9.89 8.85 17.27
C ALA A 72 9.48 9.52 18.59
N LEU A 73 8.22 9.94 18.71
CA LEU A 73 7.68 10.51 19.94
C LEU A 73 7.74 9.53 21.13
N LEU A 74 7.41 8.26 20.89
CA LEU A 74 7.55 7.20 21.89
C LEU A 74 9.00 7.00 22.32
N ALA A 75 9.94 6.98 21.38
CA ALA A 75 11.36 6.83 21.67
C ALA A 75 11.89 7.95 22.58
N ASP A 76 11.45 9.19 22.36
CA ASP A 76 11.88 10.35 23.15
C ASP A 76 11.22 10.40 24.53
N LEU A 77 9.90 10.19 24.60
CA LEU A 77 9.12 10.46 25.81
C LEU A 77 8.84 9.23 26.68
N VAL A 78 8.80 8.04 26.10
CA VAL A 78 8.50 6.78 26.79
C VAL A 78 9.80 5.98 26.92
N ARG A 79 10.54 6.21 28.02
CA ARG A 79 11.79 5.48 28.33
C ARG A 79 11.59 4.37 29.37
N ASN A 80 10.50 4.43 30.13
CA ASN A 80 10.16 3.42 31.13
C ASN A 80 9.25 2.34 30.50
N PRO A 81 9.68 1.07 30.42
CA PRO A 81 8.86 -0.01 29.88
C PRO A 81 7.65 -0.36 30.76
N ASP A 82 7.67 0.03 32.04
CA ASP A 82 6.59 -0.26 33.00
C ASP A 82 5.53 0.87 33.03
N LEU A 83 5.65 1.87 32.15
CA LEU A 83 4.69 2.96 32.04
C LEU A 83 3.34 2.43 31.52
N SER A 84 2.23 2.88 32.13
CA SER A 84 0.90 2.52 31.64
C SER A 84 0.53 3.34 30.39
N TRP A 85 -0.26 2.76 29.49
CA TRP A 85 -0.77 3.52 28.33
C TRP A 85 -1.56 4.77 28.74
N ARG A 86 -2.31 4.68 29.85
CA ARG A 86 -3.10 5.80 30.37
C ARG A 86 -2.21 7.00 30.72
N ASP A 87 -1.07 6.75 31.36
CA ASP A 87 -0.15 7.80 31.79
C ASP A 87 0.72 8.28 30.65
N ALA A 88 1.23 7.35 29.82
CA ALA A 88 1.93 7.68 28.59
C ALA A 88 1.08 8.59 27.69
N LYS A 89 -0.18 8.25 27.46
CA LYS A 89 -1.09 9.04 26.63
C LYS A 89 -1.28 10.47 27.18
N LYS A 90 -1.37 10.65 28.49
CA LYS A 90 -1.44 11.99 29.10
C LYS A 90 -0.17 12.81 28.85
N GLN A 91 1.00 12.17 28.89
CA GLN A 91 2.28 12.81 28.61
C GLN A 91 2.43 13.14 27.13
N LEU A 92 2.18 12.17 26.24
CA LEU A 92 2.31 12.31 24.79
C LEU A 92 1.41 13.43 24.24
N LYS A 93 0.18 13.57 24.74
CA LYS A 93 -0.77 14.62 24.32
C LYS A 93 -0.30 16.05 24.63
N LYS A 94 0.67 16.25 25.51
CA LYS A 94 1.24 17.57 25.81
C LYS A 94 2.28 18.01 24.77
N ASP A 95 2.83 17.06 24.01
CA ASP A 95 3.81 17.33 22.96
C ASP A 95 3.07 17.65 21.65
N HIS A 96 3.46 18.75 20.98
CA HIS A 96 2.86 19.18 19.72
C HIS A 96 2.92 18.09 18.63
N ARG A 97 3.97 17.27 18.62
CA ARG A 97 4.16 16.20 17.63
C ARG A 97 3.10 15.11 17.72
N TYR A 98 2.32 15.04 18.79
CA TYR A 98 1.21 14.09 18.91
C TYR A 98 0.13 14.27 17.83
N SER A 99 -0.05 15.50 17.31
CA SER A 99 -0.98 15.77 16.20
C SER A 99 -0.49 15.21 14.86
N LEU A 100 0.83 15.07 14.66
CA LEU A 100 1.41 14.46 13.44
C LEU A 100 1.00 13.00 13.26
N ALA A 101 0.52 12.36 14.33
CA ALA A 101 0.00 11.00 14.32
C ALA A 101 -1.54 10.95 14.26
N GLU A 102 -2.24 12.01 13.84
CA GLU A 102 -3.72 12.04 13.82
C GLU A 102 -4.36 10.96 12.93
N LEU A 103 -3.68 10.55 11.85
CA LEU A 103 -4.15 9.49 10.95
C LEU A 103 -4.19 8.10 11.61
N LEU A 104 -3.53 7.92 12.75
CA LEU A 104 -3.55 6.68 13.51
C LEU A 104 -4.76 6.62 14.44
N THR A 105 -5.45 5.48 14.41
CA THR A 105 -6.53 5.19 15.34
C THR A 105 -6.00 5.11 16.78
N LYS A 106 -6.92 5.24 17.75
CA LYS A 106 -6.56 5.07 19.17
C LYS A 106 -5.90 3.70 19.42
N ASP A 107 -6.44 2.66 18.80
CA ASP A 107 -5.98 1.28 18.99
C ASP A 107 -4.61 1.05 18.34
N ASP A 108 -4.36 1.67 17.17
CA ASP A 108 -3.03 1.66 16.54
C ASP A 108 -1.98 2.32 17.44
N LYS A 109 -2.29 3.48 18.01
CA LYS A 109 -1.37 4.18 18.92
C LYS A 109 -1.09 3.33 20.16
N GLU A 110 -2.10 2.70 20.74
CA GLU A 110 -1.94 1.80 21.89
C GLU A 110 -1.10 0.56 21.54
N ARG A 111 -1.34 -0.04 20.37
CA ARG A 111 -0.54 -1.17 19.87
C ARG A 111 0.93 -0.79 19.67
N LEU A 112 1.22 0.35 19.03
CA LEU A 112 2.58 0.85 18.84
C LEU A 112 3.27 1.13 20.18
N PHE A 113 2.53 1.69 21.14
CA PHE A 113 3.01 1.88 22.50
C PHE A 113 3.41 0.55 23.16
N MET A 114 2.56 -0.48 23.09
CA MET A 114 2.85 -1.80 23.67
C MET A 114 4.05 -2.47 22.99
N GLN A 115 4.18 -2.32 21.67
CA GLN A 115 5.35 -2.79 20.93
C GLN A 115 6.63 -2.10 21.41
N HIS A 116 6.59 -0.78 21.58
CA HIS A 116 7.72 0.02 22.05
C HIS A 116 8.13 -0.34 23.49
N THR A 117 7.19 -0.38 24.43
CA THR A 117 7.49 -0.76 25.82
C THR A 117 7.94 -2.21 25.95
N GLY A 118 7.37 -3.12 25.15
CA GLY A 118 7.85 -4.50 25.02
C GLY A 118 9.30 -4.58 24.56
N ALA A 119 9.67 -3.82 23.52
CA ALA A 119 11.03 -3.73 23.01
C ALA A 119 12.01 -3.13 24.04
N LEU A 120 11.61 -2.08 24.76
CA LEU A 120 12.39 -1.52 25.87
C LEU A 120 12.60 -2.54 27.00
N GLY A 121 11.55 -3.26 27.36
CA GLY A 121 11.61 -4.31 28.37
C GLY A 121 12.55 -5.44 27.96
N ALA A 122 12.52 -5.85 26.69
CA ALA A 122 13.45 -6.84 26.14
C ALA A 122 14.90 -6.35 26.21
N ARG A 123 15.19 -5.14 25.71
CA ARG A 123 16.53 -4.55 25.77
C ARG A 123 17.05 -4.41 27.21
N ARG A 124 16.20 -4.05 28.17
CA ARG A 124 16.55 -3.98 29.60
C ARG A 124 16.96 -5.35 30.14
N ARG A 125 16.21 -6.41 29.81
CA ARG A 125 16.55 -7.79 30.21
C ARG A 125 17.84 -8.27 29.56
N ASP A 126 18.04 -7.98 28.27
CA ASP A 126 19.24 -8.43 27.55
C ASP A 126 20.50 -7.75 28.08
N LYS A 127 20.44 -6.46 28.42
CA LYS A 127 21.54 -5.76 29.10
C LYS A 127 21.83 -6.36 30.48
N LEU A 128 20.80 -6.68 31.27
CA LEU A 128 20.99 -7.35 32.56
C LEU A 128 21.66 -8.71 32.39
N ARG A 129 21.21 -9.51 31.41
CA ARG A 129 21.83 -10.82 31.10
C ARG A 129 23.30 -10.67 30.72
N ALA A 130 23.63 -9.68 29.89
CA ALA A 130 25.02 -9.39 29.51
C ALA A 130 25.89 -9.03 30.73
N LEU A 131 25.39 -8.15 31.61
CA LEU A 131 26.10 -7.79 32.85
C LEU A 131 26.30 -9.00 33.78
N LEU A 132 25.27 -9.84 33.95
CA LEU A 132 25.38 -11.05 34.77
C LEU A 132 26.40 -12.04 34.21
N ALA A 133 26.45 -12.18 32.88
CA ALA A 133 27.43 -13.02 32.21
C ALA A 133 28.86 -12.47 32.36
N GLU A 134 29.06 -11.17 32.20
CA GLU A 134 30.35 -10.50 32.40
C GLU A 134 30.88 -10.68 33.83
N ARG A 135 29.98 -10.62 34.82
CA ARG A 135 30.31 -10.83 36.24
C ARG A 135 30.44 -12.31 36.64
N GLY A 136 30.24 -13.24 35.70
CA GLY A 136 30.39 -14.68 35.96
C GLY A 136 29.35 -15.24 36.95
N VAL A 137 28.14 -14.66 36.98
CA VAL A 137 27.08 -15.11 37.91
C VAL A 137 26.64 -16.53 37.54
N THR A 138 26.71 -17.44 38.50
CA THR A 138 26.28 -18.83 38.32
C THR A 138 24.76 -18.98 38.47
N CYS A 139 24.19 -20.03 37.88
CA CYS A 139 22.76 -20.32 38.00
C CYS A 139 22.30 -20.65 39.43
N THR A 140 23.24 -20.95 40.33
CA THR A 140 22.99 -21.25 41.76
C THR A 140 23.24 -20.06 42.68
N ALA A 141 23.65 -18.91 42.13
CA ALA A 141 23.92 -17.71 42.92
C ALA A 141 22.63 -17.17 43.56
N HIS A 142 22.71 -16.79 44.84
CA HIS A 142 21.58 -16.23 45.55
C HIS A 142 21.37 -14.75 45.15
N TRP A 143 20.11 -14.35 44.91
CA TRP A 143 19.80 -12.99 44.43
C TRP A 143 20.35 -11.89 45.33
N ARG A 144 20.40 -12.10 46.64
CA ARG A 144 20.98 -11.12 47.58
C ARG A 144 22.43 -10.78 47.24
N ASP A 145 23.22 -11.79 46.91
CA ASP A 145 24.65 -11.64 46.65
C ASP A 145 24.89 -11.08 45.24
N VAL A 146 24.10 -11.55 44.26
CA VAL A 146 24.07 -10.99 42.90
C VAL A 146 23.70 -9.50 42.92
N ARG A 147 22.67 -9.14 43.69
CA ARG A 147 22.24 -7.76 43.84
C ARG A 147 23.34 -6.91 44.48
N ALA A 148 23.98 -7.40 45.55
CA ALA A 148 25.10 -6.71 46.18
C ALA A 148 26.25 -6.47 45.19
N MET A 149 26.60 -7.47 44.39
CA MET A 149 27.61 -7.37 43.32
C MET A 149 27.24 -6.36 42.23
N LEU A 150 25.96 -6.28 41.83
CA LEU A 150 25.49 -5.33 40.82
C LEU A 150 25.41 -3.87 41.33
N THR A 151 25.27 -3.67 42.64
CA THR A 151 25.17 -2.35 43.27
C THR A 151 26.50 -1.83 43.83
N ALA A 152 27.52 -2.69 43.92
CA ALA A 152 28.85 -2.28 44.32
C ALA A 152 29.53 -1.57 43.14
N GLU A 153 29.47 -0.23 43.16
CA GLU A 153 30.41 0.65 42.45
C GLU A 153 31.65 0.89 43.32
#